data_AF-A0A5C8SKL0-F1
#
_entry.id   AF-A0A5C8SKL0-F1
#
_cell.length_a   1.000
_cell.length_b   1.000
_cell.length_c   1.000
_cell.angle_alpha   90.00
_cell.angle_beta   90.00
_cell.angle_gamma   90.00
#
_symmetry.space_group_name_H-M   'P 1'
#
loop_
_entity.id
_entity.type
_entity.pdbx_description
1 polymer ?
#
loop_
_entity_poly.entity_id
_entity_poly.type
_entity_poly.pdbx_seq_one_letter_code
_entity_poly.pdbx_strand_id
1 'polypeptide(L)'
;MDRLRAHRGSASIDFDAVIRPELVAGGADLVVAGPLGRIEMLGGAGNASGPRAFVVPKILLRRLTHLATAPIPMGLVPVGHLYPPHPCRDAAGRAMPFERARHDAFQALLARWGDRDGFALKAAILSGGPRPAQAADRWVRAIERVAGAQARYLAHSR
;
A
#
# COMPACT_ATOMS: atom_id res chain seq x y z
N MET A 1 -11.19 -26.17 13.32
CA MET A 1 -9.83 -26.60 12.88
C MET A 1 -9.86 -27.68 11.81
N ASP A 2 -10.69 -28.73 11.92
CA ASP A 2 -10.71 -29.81 10.92
C ASP A 2 -11.18 -29.37 9.53
N ARG A 3 -12.08 -28.38 9.45
CA ARG A 3 -12.48 -27.74 8.19
C ARG A 3 -11.32 -27.03 7.47
N LEU A 4 -10.48 -26.29 8.21
CA LEU A 4 -9.27 -25.68 7.64
C LEU A 4 -8.26 -26.74 7.18
N ARG A 5 -8.15 -27.88 7.89
CA ARG A 5 -7.26 -28.98 7.50
C ARG A 5 -7.71 -29.66 6.21
N ALA A 6 -9.02 -29.76 5.95
CA ALA A 6 -9.56 -30.32 4.71
C ALA A 6 -9.13 -29.56 3.45
N HIS A 7 -8.68 -28.31 3.61
CA HIS A 7 -8.24 -27.42 2.55
C HIS A 7 -6.72 -27.47 2.29
N ARG A 8 -5.98 -28.31 3.02
CA ARG A 8 -4.52 -28.42 2.86
C ARG A 8 -4.17 -28.96 1.47
N GLY A 9 -3.31 -28.25 0.75
CA GLY A 9 -2.79 -28.67 -0.57
C GLY A 9 -3.71 -28.36 -1.75
N SER A 10 -4.88 -27.75 -1.53
CA SER A 10 -5.76 -27.33 -2.62
C SER A 10 -5.11 -26.21 -3.45
N ALA A 11 -5.11 -26.37 -4.77
CA ALA A 11 -4.45 -25.45 -5.70
C ALA A 11 -5.19 -24.10 -5.86
N SER A 12 -6.49 -24.06 -5.56
CA SER A 12 -7.32 -22.86 -5.66
C SER A 12 -8.40 -22.90 -4.59
N ILE A 13 -8.21 -22.11 -3.54
CA ILE A 13 -9.23 -21.84 -2.54
C ILE A 13 -9.45 -20.35 -2.49
N ASP A 14 -10.72 -19.95 -2.44
CA ASP A 14 -11.09 -18.59 -2.13
C ASP A 14 -10.77 -18.30 -0.66
N PHE A 15 -9.66 -17.61 -0.44
CA PHE A 15 -9.20 -17.29 0.90
C PHE A 15 -10.22 -16.46 1.68
N ASP A 16 -10.90 -15.52 1.01
CA ASP A 16 -11.81 -14.59 1.68
C ASP A 16 -13.17 -15.23 1.97
N ALA A 17 -13.68 -16.06 1.05
CA ALA A 17 -14.96 -16.73 1.24
C ALA A 17 -14.86 -17.99 2.13
N VAL A 18 -13.73 -18.71 2.12
CA VAL A 18 -13.62 -20.03 2.75
C VAL A 18 -12.69 -20.03 3.97
N ILE A 19 -11.48 -19.47 3.84
CA ILE A 19 -10.46 -19.58 4.90
C ILE A 19 -10.66 -18.53 5.98
N ARG A 20 -10.93 -17.28 5.60
CA ARG A 20 -11.07 -16.15 6.52
C ARG A 20 -12.19 -16.35 7.56
N PRO A 21 -13.42 -16.79 7.22
CA PRO A 21 -14.47 -16.98 8.21
C PRO A 21 -14.11 -18.05 9.25
N GLU A 22 -13.50 -19.15 8.82
CA GLU A 22 -13.07 -20.23 9.70
C GLU A 22 -11.90 -19.84 10.61
N LEU A 23 -10.97 -18.98 10.12
CA LEU A 23 -9.91 -18.39 10.95
C LEU A 23 -10.49 -17.49 12.05
N VAL A 24 -11.43 -16.60 11.69
CA VAL A 24 -12.07 -15.66 12.64
C VAL A 24 -12.91 -16.42 13.67
N ALA A 25 -13.75 -17.36 13.23
CA ALA A 25 -14.60 -18.15 14.11
C ALA A 25 -13.79 -19.04 15.06
N GLY A 26 -12.64 -19.51 14.61
CA GLY A 26 -11.74 -20.35 15.42
C GLY A 26 -10.79 -19.59 16.34
N GLY A 27 -10.82 -18.24 16.36
CA GLY A 27 -9.85 -17.44 17.10
C GLY A 27 -8.40 -17.73 16.71
N ALA A 28 -8.19 -18.05 15.43
CA ALA A 28 -6.89 -18.51 14.95
C ALA A 28 -5.94 -17.34 14.68
N ASP A 29 -4.70 -17.48 15.13
CA ASP A 29 -3.63 -16.57 14.76
C ASP A 29 -3.23 -16.82 13.30
N LEU A 30 -2.99 -15.74 12.54
CA LEU A 30 -2.36 -15.87 11.23
C LEU A 30 -0.86 -15.65 11.35
N VAL A 31 -0.10 -16.64 10.93
CA VAL A 31 1.36 -16.58 10.82
C VAL A 31 1.77 -16.55 9.37
N VAL A 32 2.51 -15.51 8.97
CA VAL A 32 3.18 -15.41 7.67
C VAL A 32 4.69 -15.51 7.91
N ALA A 33 5.32 -16.56 7.40
CA ALA A 33 6.75 -16.78 7.53
C ALA A 33 7.43 -16.79 6.15
N GLY A 34 8.60 -16.18 6.05
CA GLY A 34 9.42 -16.16 4.85
C GLY A 34 10.90 -15.89 5.18
N PRO A 35 11.78 -15.77 4.16
CA PRO A 35 13.22 -15.61 4.37
C PRO A 35 13.61 -14.40 5.24
N LEU A 36 12.74 -13.38 5.32
CA LEU A 36 12.98 -12.15 6.06
C LEU A 36 12.42 -12.16 7.49
N GLY A 37 11.79 -13.26 7.91
CA GLY A 37 11.26 -13.43 9.25
C GLY A 37 9.81 -13.89 9.29
N ARG A 38 9.17 -13.62 10.41
CA ARG A 38 7.84 -14.10 10.76
C ARG A 38 6.97 -12.95 11.24
N ILE A 39 5.79 -12.80 10.65
CA ILE A 39 4.75 -11.87 11.10
C ILE A 39 3.64 -12.72 11.69
N GLU A 40 3.27 -12.41 12.94
CA GLU A 40 2.17 -13.06 13.65
C GLU A 40 1.06 -12.03 13.87
N MET A 41 -0.13 -12.32 13.38
CA MET A 41 -1.34 -11.59 13.71
C MET A 41 -2.16 -12.46 14.63
N LEU A 42 -2.14 -12.11 15.91
CA LEU A 42 -2.84 -12.86 16.93
C LEU A 42 -4.35 -12.58 16.81
N GLY A 43 -5.16 -13.64 16.74
CA GLY A 43 -6.61 -13.66 16.54
C GLY A 43 -7.39 -13.22 17.78
N GLY A 44 -6.95 -12.13 18.40
CA GLY A 44 -7.40 -11.68 19.72
C GLY A 44 -7.67 -10.18 19.77
N ALA A 45 -8.66 -9.73 19.00
CA ALA A 45 -9.60 -8.68 19.39
C ALA A 45 -10.49 -8.40 18.18
N GLY A 46 -11.81 -8.52 18.33
CA GLY A 46 -12.83 -8.15 17.34
C GLY A 46 -12.86 -6.65 16.97
N ASN A 47 -11.72 -5.97 17.01
CA ASN A 47 -11.55 -4.64 16.50
C ASN A 47 -11.51 -4.70 14.97
N ALA A 48 -12.55 -4.21 14.31
CA ALA A 48 -12.64 -4.10 12.86
C ALA A 48 -11.49 -3.27 12.23
N SER A 49 -10.78 -2.47 13.02
CA SER A 49 -9.60 -1.69 12.61
C SER A 49 -8.24 -2.35 12.94
N GLY A 50 -8.23 -3.55 13.53
CA GLY A 50 -7.01 -4.27 13.88
C GLY A 50 -6.19 -4.79 12.67
N PRO A 51 -5.03 -5.42 12.92
CA PRO A 51 -4.23 -6.07 11.90
C PRO A 51 -5.08 -7.04 11.06
N ARG A 52 -5.00 -6.91 9.74
CA ARG A 52 -5.78 -7.71 8.80
C ARG A 52 -4.86 -8.37 7.79
N ALA A 53 -5.07 -9.66 7.60
CA ALA A 53 -4.50 -10.38 6.48
C ALA A 53 -5.38 -10.22 5.25
N PHE A 54 -4.78 -9.97 4.10
CA PHE A 54 -5.44 -10.11 2.82
C PHE A 54 -4.57 -10.97 1.92
N VAL A 55 -5.19 -11.94 1.29
CA VAL A 55 -4.55 -12.78 0.29
C VAL A 55 -5.16 -12.41 -1.05
N VAL A 56 -4.33 -12.10 -2.04
CA VAL A 56 -4.79 -11.81 -3.40
C VAL A 56 -4.59 -13.08 -4.23
N PRO A 57 -5.63 -13.89 -4.50
CA PRO A 57 -5.47 -15.21 -5.11
C PRO A 57 -4.75 -15.15 -6.45
N LYS A 58 -5.02 -14.10 -7.25
CA LYS A 58 -4.39 -13.90 -8.56
C LYS A 58 -2.87 -13.70 -8.48
N ILE A 59 -2.35 -13.10 -7.40
CA ILE A 59 -0.90 -12.94 -7.18
C ILE A 59 -0.30 -14.30 -6.82
N LEU A 60 -0.94 -15.05 -5.91
CA LEU A 60 -0.48 -16.37 -5.48
C LEU A 60 -0.48 -17.41 -6.61
N LEU A 61 -1.59 -17.52 -7.35
CA LEU A 61 -1.72 -18.47 -8.47
C LEU A 61 -0.69 -18.24 -9.56
N ARG A 62 -0.29 -16.98 -9.76
CA ARG A 62 0.75 -16.60 -10.74
C ARG A 62 2.15 -16.62 -10.18
N ARG A 63 2.33 -17.02 -8.91
CA ARG A 63 3.61 -17.00 -8.18
C ARG A 63 4.32 -15.64 -8.27
N LEU A 64 3.54 -14.56 -8.31
CA LEU A 64 4.05 -13.20 -8.29
C LEU A 64 4.31 -12.78 -6.84
N THR A 65 5.31 -11.94 -6.62
CA THR A 65 5.58 -11.35 -5.29
C THR A 65 4.87 -10.01 -5.11
N HIS A 66 4.48 -9.36 -6.20
CA HIS A 66 3.80 -8.08 -6.24
C HIS A 66 3.04 -7.91 -7.56
N LEU A 67 2.18 -6.89 -7.66
CA LEU A 67 1.51 -6.54 -8.91
C LEU A 67 2.55 -6.08 -9.94
N ALA A 68 2.41 -6.51 -11.20
CA ALA A 68 3.29 -6.07 -12.30
C ALA A 68 3.28 -4.56 -12.53
N THR A 69 2.25 -3.87 -12.03
CA THR A 69 2.15 -2.42 -12.06
C THR A 69 2.86 -1.74 -10.90
N ALA A 70 3.40 -2.44 -9.90
CA ALA A 70 4.11 -1.78 -8.80
C ALA A 70 5.50 -1.29 -9.28
N PRO A 71 5.99 -0.14 -8.80
CA PRO A 71 7.28 0.43 -9.21
C PRO A 71 8.44 -0.25 -8.48
N ILE A 72 8.54 -1.57 -8.57
CA ILE A 72 9.62 -2.35 -7.94
C ILE A 72 10.68 -2.64 -9.01
N PRO A 73 11.95 -2.23 -8.81
CA PRO A 73 13.02 -2.55 -9.75
C PRO A 73 13.21 -4.06 -9.95
N MET A 74 13.68 -4.43 -11.14
CA MET A 74 14.02 -5.82 -11.45
C MET A 74 15.03 -6.37 -10.44
N GLY A 75 14.81 -7.63 -10.01
CA GLY A 75 15.65 -8.28 -9.01
C GLY A 75 15.33 -7.92 -7.56
N LEU A 76 14.42 -6.96 -7.31
CA LEU A 76 13.95 -6.61 -5.98
C LEU A 76 12.52 -7.14 -5.74
N VAL A 77 12.21 -7.39 -4.47
CA VAL A 77 10.86 -7.72 -4.01
C VAL A 77 10.48 -6.80 -2.87
N PRO A 78 9.22 -6.35 -2.79
CA PRO A 78 8.78 -5.54 -1.66
C PRO A 78 8.72 -6.40 -0.40
N VAL A 79 9.28 -5.88 0.69
CA VAL A 79 9.32 -6.57 2.00
C VAL A 79 8.30 -5.99 2.97
N GLY A 80 7.81 -4.79 2.69
CA GLY A 80 6.80 -4.08 3.45
C GLY A 80 6.33 -2.85 2.69
N HIS A 81 5.11 -2.39 2.98
CA HIS A 81 4.56 -1.16 2.45
C HIS A 81 4.13 -0.26 3.61
N LEU A 82 4.47 1.02 3.52
CA LEU A 82 3.99 2.04 4.44
C LEU A 82 2.87 2.82 3.73
N TYR A 83 1.75 2.99 4.42
CA TYR A 83 0.62 3.79 3.95
C TYR A 83 0.41 4.97 4.90
N PRO A 84 1.09 6.11 4.67
CA PRO A 84 0.87 7.31 5.45
C PRO A 84 -0.59 7.77 5.36
N PRO A 85 -1.13 8.44 6.39
CA PRO A 85 -2.49 8.98 6.36
C PRO A 85 -2.73 9.85 5.11
N HIS A 86 -3.82 9.58 4.40
CA HIS A 86 -4.19 10.36 3.23
C HIS A 86 -4.58 11.79 3.65
N PRO A 87 -4.16 12.85 2.92
CA PRO A 87 -4.44 14.23 3.33
C PRO A 87 -5.89 14.66 3.11
N CYS A 88 -6.65 13.99 2.23
CA CYS A 88 -8.07 14.29 1.95
C CYS A 88 -9.04 13.16 2.32
N ARG A 89 -8.56 12.09 2.96
CA ARG A 89 -9.39 10.92 3.30
C ARG A 89 -9.07 10.41 4.70
N ASP A 90 -10.11 10.04 5.42
CA ASP A 90 -9.95 9.41 6.73
C ASP A 90 -9.54 7.93 6.61
N ALA A 91 -9.36 7.25 7.75
CA ALA A 91 -8.98 5.84 7.78
C ALA A 91 -10.05 4.90 7.17
N ALA A 92 -11.30 5.34 7.08
CA ALA A 92 -12.39 4.62 6.41
C ALA A 92 -12.48 4.97 4.91
N GLY A 93 -11.59 5.81 4.39
CA GLY A 93 -11.57 6.26 2.99
C GLY A 93 -12.60 7.35 2.67
N ARG A 94 -13.33 7.87 3.67
CA ARG A 94 -14.32 8.94 3.48
C ARG A 94 -13.61 10.26 3.22
N ALA A 95 -14.21 11.11 2.39
CA ALA A 95 -13.66 12.43 2.11
C ALA A 95 -13.62 13.29 3.39
N MET A 96 -12.56 14.07 3.54
CA MET A 96 -12.37 15.05 4.62
C MET A 96 -11.66 16.29 4.05
N PRO A 97 -11.73 17.45 4.75
CA PRO A 97 -10.94 18.62 4.38
C PRO A 97 -9.45 18.28 4.25
N PHE A 98 -8.73 19.01 3.38
CA PHE A 98 -7.32 18.79 3.17
C PHE A 98 -6.51 19.10 4.44
N GLU A 99 -5.85 18.09 5.00
CA GLU A 99 -4.93 18.23 6.13
C GLU A 99 -3.49 18.39 5.65
N ARG A 100 -2.99 19.63 5.67
CA ARG A 100 -1.62 19.98 5.27
C ARG A 100 -0.55 19.19 6.04
N ALA A 101 -0.71 19.03 7.36
CA ALA A 101 0.27 18.31 8.18
C ALA A 101 0.50 16.86 7.71
N ARG A 102 -0.55 16.15 7.28
CA ARG A 102 -0.44 14.79 6.71
C ARG A 102 0.30 14.79 5.38
N HIS A 103 0.00 15.76 4.53
CA HIS A 103 0.70 15.94 3.26
C HIS A 103 2.20 16.17 3.48
N ASP A 104 2.56 17.06 4.41
CA ASP A 104 3.93 17.46 4.67
C ASP A 104 4.73 16.32 5.34
N ALA A 105 4.12 15.58 6.27
CA ALA A 105 4.71 14.37 6.84
C ALA A 105 5.03 13.33 5.76
N PHE A 106 4.15 13.16 4.76
CA PHE A 106 4.44 12.27 3.64
C PHE A 106 5.54 12.81 2.72
N GLN A 107 5.64 14.14 2.52
CA GLN A 107 6.76 14.72 1.77
C GLN A 107 8.10 14.42 2.44
N ALA A 108 8.17 14.48 3.78
CA ALA A 108 9.38 14.15 4.52
C ALA A 108 9.81 12.68 4.32
N LEU A 109 8.85 11.75 4.27
CA LEU A 109 9.13 10.35 3.96
C LEU A 109 9.66 10.18 2.54
N LEU A 110 9.04 10.83 1.55
CA LEU A 110 9.48 10.76 0.15
C LEU A 110 10.85 11.40 -0.05
N ALA A 111 11.14 12.51 0.62
CA ALA A 111 12.44 13.16 0.54
C ALA A 111 13.58 12.25 1.02
N ARG A 112 13.30 11.38 2.01
CA ARG A 112 14.29 10.49 2.62
C ARG A 112 14.41 9.13 1.93
N TRP A 113 13.29 8.55 1.49
CA TRP A 113 13.23 7.16 1.04
C TRP A 113 12.62 6.98 -0.35
N GLY A 114 12.03 8.03 -0.92
CA GLY A 114 11.40 7.98 -2.24
C GLY A 114 12.43 7.95 -3.36
N ASP A 115 11.93 7.66 -4.56
CA ASP A 115 12.71 7.85 -5.79
C ASP A 115 13.08 9.33 -5.94
N ARG A 116 14.38 9.62 -6.08
CA ARG A 116 14.91 10.98 -6.09
C ARG A 116 14.39 11.79 -7.28
N ASP A 117 14.32 11.16 -8.45
CA ASP A 117 13.92 11.82 -9.69
C ASP A 117 12.43 12.16 -9.64
N GLY A 118 11.60 11.22 -9.19
CA GLY A 118 10.19 11.44 -8.97
C GLY A 118 9.90 12.50 -7.90
N PHE A 119 10.67 12.50 -6.80
CA PHE A 119 10.55 13.52 -5.76
C PHE A 119 10.92 14.92 -6.28
N ALA A 120 12.03 15.05 -7.03
CA ALA A 120 12.45 16.30 -7.64
C ALA A 120 11.42 16.84 -8.64
N LEU A 121 10.86 15.97 -9.49
CA LEU A 121 9.79 16.34 -10.42
C LEU A 121 8.55 16.85 -9.67
N LYS A 122 8.11 16.13 -8.63
CA LYS A 122 6.98 16.54 -7.80
C LYS A 122 7.24 17.91 -7.16
N ALA A 123 8.40 18.12 -6.56
CA ALA A 123 8.78 19.39 -5.94
C ALA A 123 8.75 20.56 -6.94
N ALA A 124 9.31 20.37 -8.14
CA ALA A 124 9.27 21.39 -9.20
C ALA A 124 7.84 21.76 -9.60
N ILE A 125 6.93 20.78 -9.71
CA ILE A 125 5.52 21.05 -10.02
C ILE A 125 4.84 21.82 -8.90
N LEU A 126 5.09 21.45 -7.64
CA LEU A 126 4.49 22.12 -6.48
C LEU A 126 5.01 23.55 -6.29
N SER A 127 6.27 23.82 -6.66
CA SER A 127 6.87 25.16 -6.57
C SER A 127 6.68 26.01 -7.82
N GLY A 128 6.18 25.44 -8.92
CA GLY A 128 6.17 26.08 -10.24
C GLY A 128 7.56 26.27 -10.87
N GLY A 129 8.56 25.52 -10.39
CA GLY A 129 9.95 25.61 -10.82
C GLY A 129 10.25 24.83 -12.12
N PRO A 130 11.51 24.92 -12.60
CA PRO A 130 11.95 24.16 -13.77
C PRO A 130 11.87 22.66 -13.51
N ARG A 131 11.28 21.91 -14.46
CA ARG A 131 11.11 20.46 -14.35
C ARG A 131 12.42 19.75 -14.76
N PRO A 132 12.84 18.71 -14.04
CA PRO A 132 13.96 17.88 -14.47
C PRO A 132 13.63 17.17 -15.80
N ALA A 133 14.63 17.02 -16.67
CA ALA A 133 14.48 16.24 -17.90
C ALA A 133 14.35 14.75 -17.56
N GLN A 134 13.19 14.16 -17.88
CA GLN A 134 12.90 12.75 -17.62
C GLN A 134 12.16 12.14 -18.82
N ALA A 135 12.39 10.84 -19.06
CA ALA A 135 11.66 10.12 -20.09
C ALA A 135 10.17 10.07 -19.72
N ALA A 136 9.30 10.40 -20.69
CA ALA A 136 7.85 10.41 -20.48
C ALA A 136 7.29 8.99 -20.36
N ASP A 137 7.36 8.42 -19.16
CA ASP A 137 6.80 7.11 -18.86
C ASP A 137 5.50 7.20 -18.05
N ARG A 138 4.93 6.04 -17.71
CA ARG A 138 3.68 5.97 -16.94
C ARG A 138 3.82 6.55 -15.52
N TRP A 139 5.03 6.52 -14.95
CA TRP A 139 5.31 6.93 -13.58
C TRP A 139 5.45 8.44 -13.48
N VAL A 140 6.19 9.04 -14.41
CA VAL A 140 6.26 10.49 -14.60
C VAL A 140 4.85 11.08 -14.74
N ARG A 141 4.02 10.51 -15.63
CA ARG A 141 2.62 10.96 -15.79
C ARG A 141 1.78 10.80 -14.53
N ALA A 142 2.03 9.75 -13.74
CA ALA A 142 1.32 9.54 -12.48
C ALA A 142 1.71 10.59 -11.43
N ILE A 143 3.01 10.91 -11.34
CA ILE A 143 3.53 11.96 -10.47
C ILE A 143 2.98 13.32 -10.86
N GLU A 144 3.01 13.66 -12.15
CA GLU A 144 2.47 14.94 -12.65
C GLU A 144 1.00 15.14 -12.27
N ARG A 145 0.18 14.08 -12.44
CA ARG A 145 -1.24 14.11 -12.08
C ARG A 145 -1.45 14.34 -10.59
N VAL A 146 -0.72 13.60 -9.75
CA VAL A 146 -0.83 13.72 -8.29
C VAL A 146 -0.34 15.09 -7.82
N ALA A 147 0.81 15.54 -8.32
CA ALA A 147 1.41 16.82 -7.97
C ALA A 147 0.49 17.99 -8.39
N GLY A 148 -0.07 17.96 -9.60
CA GLY A 148 -1.02 18.97 -10.06
C GLY A 148 -2.32 18.98 -9.25
N ALA A 149 -2.80 17.83 -8.79
CA ALA A 149 -3.92 17.77 -7.85
C ALA A 149 -3.56 18.37 -6.49
N GLN A 150 -2.37 18.07 -5.97
CA GLN A 150 -1.90 18.61 -4.69
C GLN A 150 -1.66 20.11 -4.74
N ALA A 151 -1.09 20.65 -5.82
CA ALA A 151 -0.87 22.09 -6.02
C ALA A 151 -2.17 22.89 -5.86
N ARG A 152 -3.29 22.37 -6.39
CA ARG A 152 -4.62 22.98 -6.23
C ARG A 152 -5.03 23.07 -4.77
N TYR A 153 -4.88 22.00 -3.99
CA TYR A 153 -5.21 22.05 -2.56
C TYR A 153 -4.27 22.97 -1.78
N LEU A 154 -2.97 22.91 -2.04
CA LEU A 154 -1.97 23.72 -1.34
C LEU A 154 -2.15 25.23 -1.57
N ALA A 155 -2.65 25.63 -2.75
CA ALA A 155 -2.97 27.02 -3.06
C ALA A 155 -4.15 27.56 -2.23
N HIS A 156 -5.11 26.71 -1.86
CA HIS A 156 -6.31 27.09 -1.08
C HIS A 156 -6.15 26.86 0.43
N SER A 157 -4.99 26.37 0.88
CA SER A 157 -4.69 26.06 2.28
C SER A 157 -3.56 26.95 2.82
N ARG A 158 -3.50 28.20 2.37
CA ARG A 158 -2.62 29.26 2.91
C ARG A 158 -3.40 30.16 3.84
#